data_AF-A0A1U7LKL9-F1
#
_entry.id   AF-A0A1U7LKL9-F1
#
_cell.length_a   1.000
_cell.length_b   1.000
_cell.length_c   1.000
_cell.angle_alpha   90.00
_cell.angle_beta   90.00
_cell.angle_gamma   90.00
#
_symmetry.space_group_name_H-M   'P 1'
#
loop_
_entity.id
_entity.type
_entity.pdbx_description
1 polymer ?
#
loop_
_entity_poly.entity_id
_entity_poly.type
_entity_poly.pdbx_seq_one_letter_code
_entity_poly.pdbx_strand_id
1 'polypeptide(L)'
;MQCWVFSVDNMRNNTLKEIRMEWKDSRIFFGRTKVMAKALGTTPQDEVKNNLLVGDVGLLLTSRSPQTVIDWFDSFVRTDFARAGIISPRTIIVGKGPLYLQGGQVLSEEDALVSPQMEPTFRKLGMTTALEKGVVTLLEDFIVCTEGKPLDSNQTQLLKLFGIALAQFKLRLTGYWEKSSQKVTFVEKEQPDIMES
;
A
#
# COMPACT_ATOMS: atom_id res chain seq x y z
N MET A 1 -7.64 24.43 -15.71
CA MET A 1 -7.12 24.19 -14.35
C MET A 1 -8.13 23.33 -13.62
N GLN A 2 -7.69 22.18 -13.13
CA GLN A 2 -8.53 21.17 -12.49
C GLN A 2 -8.01 20.89 -11.07
N CYS A 3 -8.93 20.63 -10.14
CA CYS A 3 -8.66 20.24 -8.76
C CYS A 3 -9.20 18.84 -8.53
N TRP A 4 -8.30 17.88 -8.39
CA TRP A 4 -8.60 16.47 -8.17
C TRP A 4 -8.57 16.16 -6.68
N VAL A 5 -9.51 15.31 -6.25
CA VAL A 5 -9.54 14.71 -4.92
C VAL A 5 -9.13 13.25 -5.06
N PHE A 6 -8.17 12.83 -4.23
CA PHE A 6 -7.74 11.45 -4.15
C PHE A 6 -7.72 10.97 -2.70
N SER A 7 -8.17 9.75 -2.45
CA SER A 7 -8.01 9.07 -1.17
C SER A 7 -6.75 8.20 -1.18
N VAL A 8 -6.16 8.04 0.00
CA VAL A 8 -4.93 7.29 0.17
C VAL A 8 -5.11 6.24 1.25
N ASP A 9 -4.83 4.98 0.93
CA ASP A 9 -4.71 3.93 1.94
C ASP A 9 -3.25 3.68 2.27
N ASN A 10 -2.95 3.55 3.56
CA ASN A 10 -1.65 3.11 4.08
C ASN A 10 -0.45 3.96 3.59
N MET A 11 -0.56 5.28 3.70
CA MET A 11 0.43 6.25 3.20
C MET A 11 1.79 6.19 3.92
N ARG A 12 2.88 6.34 3.13
CA ARG A 12 4.23 6.64 3.60
C ARG A 12 4.70 8.00 3.09
N ASN A 13 5.40 8.75 3.94
CA ASN A 13 5.93 10.08 3.59
C ASN A 13 6.86 10.08 2.37
N ASN A 14 7.57 8.97 2.11
CA ASN A 14 8.47 8.86 0.96
C ASN A 14 7.70 8.82 -0.37
N THR A 15 6.56 8.13 -0.40
CA THR A 15 5.73 8.03 -1.60
C THR A 15 5.21 9.40 -2.02
N LEU A 16 4.81 10.25 -1.07
CA LEU A 16 4.39 11.62 -1.38
C LEU A 16 5.52 12.46 -1.98
N LYS A 17 6.78 12.23 -1.56
CA LYS A 17 7.94 12.92 -2.15
C LYS A 17 8.16 12.48 -3.59
N GLU A 18 8.06 11.18 -3.88
CA GLU A 18 8.15 10.66 -5.25
C GLU A 18 7.08 11.26 -6.15
N ILE A 19 5.81 11.23 -5.71
CA ILE A 19 4.69 11.79 -6.48
C ILE A 19 4.93 13.30 -6.75
N ARG A 20 5.39 14.06 -5.75
CA ARG A 20 5.71 15.49 -5.93
C ARG A 20 6.89 15.75 -6.86
N MET A 21 7.85 14.82 -6.94
CA MET A 21 8.98 14.92 -7.87
C MET A 21 8.58 14.59 -9.31
N GLU A 22 7.61 13.71 -9.51
CA GLU A 22 7.06 13.37 -10.83
C GLU A 22 6.13 14.47 -11.36
N TRP A 23 5.36 15.10 -10.46
CA TRP A 23 4.36 16.12 -10.74
C TRP A 23 4.84 17.54 -10.40
N LYS A 24 6.05 17.93 -10.84
CA LYS A 24 6.64 19.26 -10.56
C LYS A 24 5.84 20.43 -11.14
N ASP A 25 5.13 20.19 -12.22
CA ASP A 25 4.23 21.12 -12.90
C ASP A 25 2.88 21.29 -12.19
N SER A 26 2.59 20.43 -11.21
CA SER A 26 1.32 20.41 -10.48
C SER A 26 1.53 20.65 -8.98
N ARG A 27 0.45 20.96 -8.25
CA ARG A 27 0.50 21.22 -6.81
C ARG A 27 -0.28 20.15 -6.05
N ILE A 28 0.41 19.43 -5.17
CA ILE A 28 -0.18 18.35 -4.37
C ILE A 28 -0.22 18.75 -2.90
N PHE A 29 -1.43 18.83 -2.37
CA PHE A 29 -1.72 19.07 -0.96
C PHE A 29 -2.20 17.78 -0.31
N PHE A 30 -1.64 17.46 0.85
CA PHE A 30 -2.06 16.35 1.68
C PHE A 30 -1.94 16.81 3.13
N GLY A 31 -3.02 16.70 3.90
CA GLY A 31 -3.09 17.28 5.23
C GLY A 31 -4.42 16.98 5.91
N ARG A 32 -4.73 17.70 7.00
CA ARG A 32 -5.99 17.48 7.71
C ARG A 32 -7.18 17.82 6.81
N THR A 33 -8.06 16.86 6.63
CA THR A 33 -9.28 16.93 5.80
C THR A 33 -10.11 18.17 6.10
N LYS A 34 -10.29 18.51 7.39
CA LYS A 34 -11.00 19.73 7.83
C LYS A 34 -10.37 21.04 7.33
N VAL A 35 -9.04 21.11 7.20
CA VAL A 35 -8.33 22.30 6.72
C VAL A 35 -8.52 22.45 5.21
N MET A 36 -8.46 21.33 4.47
CA MET A 36 -8.67 21.33 3.03
C MET A 36 -10.12 21.66 2.66
N ALA A 37 -11.10 21.12 3.40
CA ALA A 37 -12.52 21.48 3.25
C ALA A 37 -12.73 22.99 3.42
N LYS A 38 -12.16 23.58 4.49
CA LYS A 38 -12.25 25.03 4.73
C LYS A 38 -11.59 25.86 3.62
N ALA A 39 -10.51 25.37 3.02
CA ALA A 39 -9.82 26.04 1.92
C ALA A 39 -10.59 25.96 0.58
N LEU A 40 -11.43 24.93 0.40
CA LEU A 40 -12.26 24.74 -0.80
C LEU A 40 -13.57 25.52 -0.76
N GLY A 41 -14.08 25.81 0.44
CA GLY A 41 -15.27 26.65 0.64
C GLY A 41 -16.17 26.13 1.75
N THR A 42 -16.87 27.04 2.42
CA THR A 42 -17.83 26.75 3.51
C THR A 42 -19.24 27.20 3.18
N THR A 43 -19.52 27.53 1.92
CA THR A 43 -20.87 27.94 1.50
C THR A 43 -21.75 26.71 1.23
N PRO A 44 -23.10 26.84 1.27
CA PRO A 44 -24.01 25.73 0.95
C PRO A 44 -23.81 25.16 -0.47
N GLN A 45 -23.34 25.99 -1.40
CA GLN A 45 -23.01 25.58 -2.77
C GLN A 45 -21.71 24.76 -2.85
N ASP A 46 -20.86 24.84 -1.81
CA ASP A 46 -19.62 24.08 -1.67
C ASP A 46 -19.82 22.76 -0.90
N GLU A 47 -21.00 22.46 -0.36
CA GLU A 47 -21.26 21.21 0.38
C GLU A 47 -20.98 19.95 -0.46
N VAL A 48 -21.28 20.00 -1.76
CA VAL A 48 -20.97 18.91 -2.70
C VAL A 48 -19.46 18.64 -2.78
N LYS A 49 -18.63 19.67 -2.61
CA LYS A 49 -17.16 19.55 -2.58
C LYS A 49 -16.67 18.99 -1.26
N ASN A 50 -17.40 19.19 -0.16
CA ASN A 50 -17.04 18.71 1.17
C ASN A 50 -17.37 17.22 1.37
N ASN A 51 -18.40 16.70 0.70
CA ASN A 51 -18.72 15.26 0.76
C ASN A 51 -17.66 14.35 0.11
N LEU A 52 -16.77 14.91 -0.70
CA LEU A 52 -15.63 14.21 -1.30
C LEU A 52 -14.45 14.03 -0.33
N LEU A 53 -14.48 14.71 0.81
CA LEU A 53 -13.36 14.81 1.74
C LEU A 53 -13.63 13.98 2.99
N VAL A 54 -13.70 12.65 2.82
CA VAL A 54 -13.91 11.70 3.92
C VAL A 54 -12.68 10.80 4.06
N GLY A 55 -12.12 10.73 5.27
CA GLY A 55 -10.91 9.95 5.56
C GLY A 55 -9.60 10.66 5.20
N ASP A 56 -8.59 9.88 4.86
CA ASP A 56 -7.25 10.35 4.47
C ASP A 56 -7.22 10.72 2.98
N VAL A 57 -7.50 12.00 2.71
CA VAL A 57 -7.63 12.54 1.35
C VAL A 57 -6.55 13.58 1.03
N GLY A 58 -6.24 13.74 -0.24
CA GLY A 58 -5.36 14.76 -0.78
C GLY A 58 -5.99 15.49 -1.97
N LEU A 59 -5.42 16.66 -2.28
CA LEU A 59 -5.79 17.48 -3.43
C LEU A 59 -4.63 17.56 -4.42
N LEU A 60 -4.94 17.40 -5.70
CA LEU A 60 -4.01 17.61 -6.81
C LEU A 60 -4.56 18.72 -7.72
N LEU A 61 -3.82 19.82 -7.83
CA LEU A 61 -4.12 20.89 -8.77
C LEU A 61 -3.20 20.74 -9.98
N THR A 62 -3.79 20.51 -11.14
CA THR A 62 -3.05 20.25 -12.38
C THR A 62 -3.69 20.94 -13.59
N SER A 63 -2.86 21.20 -14.60
CA SER A 63 -3.25 21.63 -15.94
C SER A 63 -3.24 20.50 -16.96
N ARG A 64 -2.85 19.27 -16.57
CA ARG A 64 -2.88 18.09 -17.44
C ARG A 64 -4.32 17.66 -17.76
N SER A 65 -4.49 16.88 -18.83
CA SER A 65 -5.79 16.36 -19.23
C SER A 65 -6.32 15.32 -18.23
N PRO A 66 -7.65 15.17 -18.08
CA PRO A 66 -8.24 14.21 -17.15
C PRO A 66 -7.78 12.76 -17.38
N GLN A 67 -7.69 12.32 -18.63
CA GLN A 67 -7.24 10.97 -18.97
C GLN A 67 -5.81 10.70 -18.50
N THR A 68 -4.88 11.63 -18.74
CA THR A 68 -3.49 11.48 -18.25
C THR A 68 -3.41 11.38 -16.73
N VAL A 69 -4.29 12.08 -16.01
CA VAL A 69 -4.35 11.97 -14.54
C VAL A 69 -4.88 10.61 -14.13
N ILE A 70 -5.97 10.15 -14.73
CA ILE A 70 -6.59 8.85 -14.42
C ILE A 70 -5.61 7.71 -14.70
N ASP A 71 -5.03 7.67 -15.90
CA ASP A 71 -4.12 6.61 -16.32
C ASP A 71 -2.87 6.55 -15.42
N TRP A 72 -2.32 7.71 -15.06
CA TRP A 72 -1.15 7.77 -14.18
C TRP A 72 -1.49 7.27 -12.77
N PHE A 73 -2.60 7.70 -12.18
CA PHE A 73 -3.02 7.26 -10.85
C PHE A 73 -3.37 5.77 -10.81
N ASP A 74 -3.97 5.23 -11.88
CA ASP A 74 -4.25 3.79 -11.99
C ASP A 74 -2.97 2.97 -12.14
N SER A 75 -1.98 3.47 -12.88
CA SER A 75 -0.67 2.82 -13.03
C SER A 75 0.21 2.92 -11.77
N PHE A 76 -0.05 3.90 -10.90
CA PHE A 76 0.76 4.15 -9.72
C PHE A 76 0.39 3.18 -8.59
N VAL A 77 1.02 2.02 -8.61
CA VAL A 77 0.99 1.06 -7.50
C VAL A 77 2.39 1.00 -6.87
N ARG A 78 2.45 1.04 -5.54
CA ARG A 78 3.68 0.80 -4.78
C ARG A 78 3.45 -0.37 -3.85
N THR A 79 4.22 -1.44 -4.03
CA THR A 79 4.25 -2.55 -3.08
C THR A 79 5.05 -2.15 -1.87
N ASP A 80 4.51 -2.41 -0.69
CA ASP A 80 5.11 -2.07 0.58
C ASP A 80 4.96 -3.22 1.59
N PHE A 81 5.83 -3.20 2.60
CA PHE A 81 5.77 -4.15 3.70
C PHE A 81 4.56 -3.84 4.58
N ALA A 82 3.74 -4.87 4.81
CA ALA A 82 2.56 -4.75 5.66
C ALA A 82 2.94 -4.38 7.10
N ARG A 83 2.01 -3.71 7.79
CA ARG A 83 2.10 -3.37 9.21
C ARG A 83 1.21 -4.29 10.02
N ALA A 84 1.53 -4.46 11.30
CA ALA A 84 0.67 -5.18 12.21
C ALA A 84 -0.74 -4.56 12.20
N GLY A 85 -1.77 -5.41 12.21
CA GLY A 85 -3.18 -5.04 12.11
C GLY A 85 -3.74 -4.99 10.68
N ILE A 86 -2.90 -5.02 9.63
CA ILE A 86 -3.39 -5.13 8.24
C ILE A 86 -3.89 -6.56 8.01
N ILE A 87 -5.05 -6.69 7.38
CA ILE A 87 -5.61 -7.98 6.95
C ILE A 87 -4.74 -8.54 5.82
N SER A 88 -4.26 -9.76 5.97
CA SER A 88 -3.46 -10.41 4.92
C SER A 88 -4.34 -10.70 3.68
N PRO A 89 -3.94 -10.27 2.48
CA PRO A 89 -4.71 -10.51 1.25
C PRO A 89 -4.54 -11.93 0.71
N ARG A 90 -3.57 -12.71 1.22
CA ARG A 90 -3.33 -14.11 0.83
C ARG A 90 -2.62 -14.87 1.94
N THR A 91 -2.70 -16.20 1.88
CA THR A 91 -1.95 -17.08 2.78
C THR A 91 -0.52 -17.27 2.26
N ILE A 92 0.48 -17.18 3.15
CA ILE A 92 1.89 -17.44 2.84
C ILE A 92 2.38 -18.58 3.70
N ILE A 93 2.93 -19.60 3.03
CA ILE A 93 3.50 -20.80 3.65
C ILE A 93 4.93 -20.94 3.16
N VAL A 94 5.85 -21.16 4.10
CA VAL A 94 7.23 -21.55 3.80
C VAL A 94 7.33 -23.05 4.03
N GLY A 95 7.65 -23.78 2.97
CA GLY A 95 7.79 -25.24 3.02
C GLY A 95 9.02 -25.68 3.82
N LYS A 96 8.93 -26.87 4.41
CA LYS A 96 10.04 -27.58 5.03
C LYS A 96 11.22 -27.71 4.06
N GLY A 97 12.44 -27.59 4.59
CA GLY A 97 13.68 -27.75 3.83
C GLY A 97 14.60 -26.53 3.93
N PRO A 98 15.57 -26.38 3.01
CA PRO A 98 16.47 -25.24 3.01
C PRO A 98 15.71 -23.92 2.98
N LEU A 99 16.07 -22.99 3.87
CA LEU A 99 15.42 -21.70 3.99
C LEU A 99 16.06 -20.70 3.01
N TYR A 100 15.23 -20.20 2.09
CA TYR A 100 15.64 -19.23 1.08
C TYR A 100 15.24 -17.80 1.46
N LEU A 101 15.93 -16.82 0.87
CA LEU A 101 15.72 -15.40 1.15
C LEU A 101 14.31 -14.93 0.78
N GLN A 102 13.64 -15.51 -0.22
CA GLN A 102 12.25 -15.17 -0.53
C GLN A 102 11.24 -16.16 0.05
N GLY A 103 11.65 -17.05 0.96
CA GLY A 103 10.74 -17.98 1.63
C GLY A 103 9.99 -18.91 0.66
N GLY A 104 10.62 -19.28 -0.47
CA GLY A 104 10.03 -20.18 -1.47
C GLY A 104 8.98 -19.54 -2.38
N GLN A 105 8.92 -18.20 -2.44
CA GLN A 105 8.04 -17.49 -3.39
C GLN A 105 8.59 -17.46 -4.83
N VAL A 106 9.84 -17.83 -5.02
CA VAL A 106 10.53 -17.94 -6.31
C VAL A 106 11.12 -19.35 -6.41
N LEU A 107 11.40 -19.79 -7.64
CA LEU A 107 12.09 -21.05 -7.88
C LEU A 107 13.43 -21.07 -7.14
N SER A 108 13.73 -22.18 -6.48
CA SER A 108 14.94 -22.36 -5.66
C SER A 108 16.27 -22.16 -6.40
N GLU A 109 16.27 -22.21 -7.73
CA GLU A 109 17.45 -21.97 -8.56
C GLU A 109 17.77 -20.47 -8.72
N GLU A 110 16.77 -19.60 -8.53
CA GLU A 110 16.87 -18.15 -8.63
C GLU A 110 16.92 -17.46 -7.25
N ASP A 111 16.63 -18.21 -6.17
CA ASP A 111 16.62 -17.72 -4.80
C ASP A 111 17.92 -18.09 -4.06
N ALA A 112 18.41 -17.19 -3.22
CA ALA A 112 19.61 -17.42 -2.43
C ALA A 112 19.24 -17.98 -1.06
N LEU A 113 20.15 -18.77 -0.46
CA LEU A 113 19.95 -19.29 0.89
C LEU A 113 20.10 -18.18 1.93
N VAL A 114 19.34 -18.30 3.02
CA VAL A 114 19.48 -17.45 4.19
C VAL A 114 20.87 -17.62 4.82
N SER A 115 21.51 -16.50 5.17
CA SER A 115 22.77 -16.53 5.92
C SER A 115 22.60 -17.25 7.27
N PRO A 116 23.52 -18.17 7.66
CA PRO A 116 23.50 -18.83 8.96
C PRO A 116 23.42 -17.88 10.16
N GLN A 117 23.94 -16.65 10.03
CA GLN A 117 23.89 -15.63 11.08
C GLN A 117 22.47 -15.13 11.38
N MET A 118 21.55 -15.27 10.42
CA MET A 118 20.16 -14.86 10.55
C MET A 118 19.28 -15.92 11.21
N GLU A 119 19.75 -17.17 11.33
CA GLU A 119 19.00 -18.30 11.91
C GLU A 119 18.39 -17.99 13.29
N PRO A 120 19.12 -17.37 14.25
CA PRO A 120 18.54 -17.04 15.56
C PRO A 120 17.38 -16.05 15.46
N THR A 121 17.39 -15.18 14.43
CA THR A 121 16.30 -14.23 14.18
C THR A 121 15.05 -14.97 13.73
N PHE A 122 15.16 -15.89 12.77
CA PHE A 122 14.02 -16.70 12.31
C PHE A 122 13.45 -17.56 13.43
N ARG A 123 14.31 -18.17 14.25
CA ARG A 123 13.88 -18.93 15.44
C ARG A 123 13.13 -18.07 16.44
N LYS A 124 13.62 -16.86 16.72
CA LYS A 124 12.94 -15.90 17.62
C LYS A 124 11.57 -15.46 17.09
N LEU A 125 11.40 -15.44 15.77
CA LEU A 125 10.14 -15.10 15.10
C LEU A 125 9.16 -16.28 15.01
N GLY A 126 9.53 -17.45 15.54
CA GLY A 126 8.66 -18.62 15.67
C GLY A 126 8.92 -19.74 14.67
N MET A 127 9.88 -19.58 13.74
CA MET A 127 10.21 -20.64 12.78
C MET A 127 11.08 -21.72 13.42
N THR A 128 10.70 -22.98 13.28
CA THR A 128 11.46 -24.13 13.80
C THR A 128 12.63 -24.46 12.87
N THR A 129 13.74 -23.72 13.00
CA THR A 129 14.94 -23.84 12.14
C THR A 129 16.10 -24.57 12.81
N ALA A 130 16.91 -25.25 11.99
CA ALA A 130 18.16 -25.90 12.38
C ALA A 130 19.26 -25.62 11.34
N LEU A 131 20.53 -25.82 11.71
CA LEU A 131 21.65 -25.76 10.78
C LEU A 131 22.03 -27.17 10.33
N GLU A 132 21.74 -27.50 9.07
CA GLU A 132 22.15 -28.76 8.46
C GLU A 132 23.26 -28.51 7.45
N LYS A 133 24.46 -29.05 7.70
CA LYS A 133 25.64 -28.88 6.83
C LYS A 133 25.96 -27.40 6.51
N GLY A 134 25.70 -26.50 7.46
CA GLY A 134 25.91 -25.06 7.30
C GLY A 134 24.78 -24.31 6.57
N VAL A 135 23.67 -24.98 6.24
CA VAL A 135 22.49 -24.39 5.62
C VAL A 135 21.35 -24.29 6.64
N VAL A 136 20.72 -23.12 6.73
CA VAL A 136 19.52 -22.94 7.55
C VAL A 136 18.39 -23.77 6.94
N THR A 137 17.86 -24.72 7.70
CA THR A 137 16.83 -25.66 7.26
C THR A 137 15.63 -25.54 8.19
N LEU A 138 14.46 -25.35 7.61
CA LEU A 138 13.19 -25.36 8.30
C LEU A 138 12.73 -26.80 8.50
N LEU A 139 12.41 -27.18 9.74
CA LEU A 139 12.11 -28.56 10.12
C LEU A 139 10.68 -29.01 9.78
N GLU A 140 9.75 -28.05 9.71
CA GLU A 140 8.32 -28.25 9.45
C GLU A 140 7.76 -27.10 8.62
N ASP A 141 6.66 -27.33 7.89
CA ASP A 141 6.00 -26.26 7.14
C ASP A 141 5.55 -25.15 8.09
N PHE A 142 5.87 -23.90 7.74
CA PHE A 142 5.55 -22.74 8.58
C PHE A 142 4.59 -21.80 7.86
N ILE A 143 3.42 -21.58 8.45
CA ILE A 143 2.43 -20.62 7.95
C ILE A 143 2.80 -19.23 8.48
N VAL A 144 3.33 -18.38 7.61
CA VAL A 144 3.70 -16.99 7.98
C VAL A 144 2.45 -16.17 8.23
N CYS A 145 1.43 -16.25 7.37
CA CYS A 145 0.16 -15.57 7.58
C CYS A 145 -0.96 -16.28 6.83
N THR A 146 -2.20 -16.05 7.27
CA THR A 146 -3.41 -16.58 6.64
C THR A 146 -4.22 -15.44 6.04
N GLU A 147 -4.76 -15.68 4.85
CA GLU A 147 -5.72 -14.77 4.20
C GLU A 147 -6.89 -14.41 5.13
N GLY A 148 -7.29 -13.14 5.11
CA GLY A 148 -8.42 -12.64 5.91
C GLY A 148 -8.10 -12.41 7.39
N LYS A 149 -6.89 -12.72 7.87
CA LYS A 149 -6.50 -12.48 9.27
C LYS A 149 -5.61 -11.24 9.42
N PRO A 150 -5.74 -10.48 10.52
CA PRO A 150 -4.85 -9.37 10.81
C PRO A 150 -3.44 -9.88 11.10
N LEU A 151 -2.44 -9.22 10.51
CA LEU A 151 -1.03 -9.54 10.69
C LEU A 151 -0.52 -9.11 12.06
N ASP A 152 0.32 -9.91 12.69
CA ASP A 152 1.02 -9.54 13.93
C ASP A 152 2.44 -8.96 13.67
N SER A 153 3.10 -8.54 14.75
CA SER A 153 4.45 -7.96 14.66
C SER A 153 5.53 -8.95 14.19
N ASN A 154 5.42 -10.24 14.53
CA ASN A 154 6.38 -11.25 14.12
C ASN A 154 6.17 -11.61 12.65
N GLN A 155 4.92 -11.77 12.22
CA GLN A 155 4.54 -12.03 10.83
C GLN A 155 5.01 -10.91 9.91
N THR A 156 4.78 -9.65 10.29
CA THR A 156 5.26 -8.51 9.49
C THR A 156 6.79 -8.40 9.43
N GLN A 157 7.50 -8.79 10.51
CA GLN A 157 8.96 -8.91 10.48
C GLN A 157 9.44 -10.04 9.55
N LEU A 158 8.79 -11.21 9.59
CA LEU A 158 9.09 -12.31 8.68
C LEU A 158 8.86 -11.93 7.23
N LEU A 159 7.71 -11.33 6.90
CA LEU A 159 7.42 -10.83 5.55
C LEU A 159 8.48 -9.85 5.05
N LYS A 160 8.97 -8.97 5.94
CA LYS A 160 10.05 -8.04 5.61
C LYS A 160 11.38 -8.74 5.36
N LEU A 161 11.74 -9.74 6.19
CA LEU A 161 12.94 -10.54 5.99
C LEU A 161 12.88 -11.34 4.68
N PHE A 162 11.71 -11.84 4.32
CA PHE A 162 11.48 -12.55 3.06
C PHE A 162 11.32 -11.64 1.84
N GLY A 163 11.37 -10.32 2.01
CA GLY A 163 11.14 -9.37 0.91
C GLY A 163 9.70 -9.39 0.37
N ILE A 164 8.75 -9.98 1.09
CA ILE A 164 7.36 -10.12 0.65
C ILE A 164 6.55 -8.88 1.04
N ALA A 165 6.27 -8.05 0.03
CA ALA A 165 5.44 -6.86 0.17
C ALA A 165 3.96 -7.20 -0.04
N LEU A 166 3.21 -7.40 1.05
CA LEU A 166 1.77 -7.70 1.00
C LEU A 166 0.88 -6.45 0.94
N ALA A 167 1.36 -5.29 1.39
CA ALA A 167 0.55 -4.08 1.35
C ALA A 167 0.73 -3.40 0.00
N GLN A 168 -0.36 -3.19 -0.72
CA GLN A 168 -0.36 -2.33 -1.88
C GLN A 168 -0.76 -0.92 -1.46
N PHE A 169 0.12 0.03 -1.72
CA PHE A 169 -0.21 1.43 -1.72
C PHE A 169 -0.78 1.80 -3.08
N LYS A 170 -2.06 2.19 -3.09
CA LYS A 170 -2.74 2.72 -4.27
C LYS A 170 -3.41 4.05 -3.92
N LEU A 171 -3.24 5.03 -4.81
CA LEU A 171 -4.00 6.26 -4.77
C LEU A 171 -5.33 6.01 -5.49
N ARG A 172 -6.46 6.32 -4.84
CA ARG A 172 -7.77 6.24 -5.51
C ARG A 172 -8.27 7.64 -5.80
N LEU A 173 -8.58 7.91 -7.06
CA LEU A 173 -9.21 9.15 -7.47
C LEU A 173 -10.70 9.11 -7.11
N THR A 174 -11.19 10.12 -6.40
CA THR A 174 -12.61 10.22 -6.03
C THR A 174 -13.38 11.07 -7.05
N GLY A 175 -12.76 12.14 -7.53
CA GLY A 175 -13.40 13.08 -8.44
C GLY A 175 -12.53 14.31 -8.69
N TYR A 176 -12.99 15.18 -9.59
CA TYR A 176 -12.33 16.44 -9.88
C TYR A 176 -13.31 17.56 -10.14
N TRP A 177 -12.89 18.77 -9.76
CA TRP A 177 -13.56 20.01 -10.08
C TRP A 177 -12.79 20.75 -11.17
N GLU A 178 -13.52 21.31 -12.14
CA GLU A 178 -12.93 22.06 -13.23
C GLU A 178 -13.35 23.53 -13.20
N LYS A 179 -12.36 24.44 -13.29
CA LYS A 179 -12.60 25.89 -13.21
C LYS A 179 -13.41 26.45 -14.37
N SER A 180 -13.23 25.93 -15.58
CA SER A 180 -13.90 26.43 -16.80
C SER A 180 -15.39 26.12 -16.81
N SER A 181 -15.77 24.92 -16.39
CA SER A 181 -17.15 24.47 -16.35
C SER A 181 -17.82 24.74 -14.99
N GLN A 182 -17.04 25.05 -13.95
CA GLN A 182 -17.46 25.11 -12.54
C GLN A 182 -18.17 23.84 -12.06
N LYS A 183 -17.99 22.72 -12.76
CA LYS A 183 -18.63 21.43 -12.47
C LYS A 183 -17.72 20.51 -11.69
N VAL A 184 -18.32 19.69 -10.84
CA VAL A 184 -17.68 18.55 -10.18
C VAL A 184 -18.02 17.30 -10.98
N THR A 185 -17.01 16.52 -11.34
CA THR A 185 -17.15 15.22 -11.99
C THR A 185 -16.61 14.15 -11.04
N PHE A 186 -17.43 13.17 -10.72
CA PHE A 186 -17.02 12.03 -9.92
C PHE A 186 -16.34 11.00 -10.83
N VAL A 187 -15.24 10.44 -10.36
CA VAL A 187 -14.55 9.35 -11.05
C VAL A 187 -15.06 8.08 -10.41
N GLU A 188 -16.19 7.56 -10.90
CA GLU A 188 -16.70 6.28 -10.45
C GLU A 188 -15.73 5.17 -10.88
N LYS A 189 -14.96 4.66 -9.92
CA LYS A 189 -14.47 3.29 -9.94
C LYS A 189 -14.75 2.69 -8.57
N GLU A 190 -15.44 1.57 -8.62
CA GLU A 190 -16.13 0.86 -7.53
C GLU A 190 -15.30 0.69 -6.25
N GLN A 191 -16.06 0.57 -5.16
CA GLN A 191 -15.65 0.26 -3.80
C GLN A 191 -14.59 -0.84 -3.74
N PRO A 192 -13.57 -0.76 -2.86
CA PRO A 192 -12.99 -1.98 -2.33
C PRO A 192 -14.10 -2.69 -1.54
N ASP A 193 -14.36 -3.95 -1.90
CA ASP A 193 -15.25 -4.86 -1.19
C ASP A 193 -14.93 -4.83 0.31
N ILE A 194 -15.77 -4.13 1.07
CA ILE A 194 -15.96 -4.43 2.48
C ILE A 194 -16.89 -5.63 2.49
N MET A 195 -16.32 -6.84 2.42
CA MET A 195 -17.04 -8.05 2.78
C MET A 195 -17.39 -7.97 4.26
N GLU A 196 -18.57 -7.42 4.56
CA GLU A 196 -19.33 -7.79 5.74
C GLU A 196 -19.71 -9.27 5.61
N SER A 197 -19.21 -10.11 6.52
CA SER A 197 -19.90 -11.26 7.17
C SER A 197 -18.91 -12.05 8.01
#